data_AF-A0A2V9VQ00-F1
#
_entry.id   AF-A0A2V9VQ00-F1
#
_cell.length_a   1.000
_cell.length_b   1.000
_cell.length_c   1.000
_cell.angle_alpha   90.00
_cell.angle_beta   90.00
_cell.angle_gamma   90.00
#
_symmetry.space_group_name_H-M   'P 1'
#
loop_
_entity.id
_entity.type
_entity.pdbx_description
1 polymer ?
#
loop_
_entity_poly.entity_id
_entity_poly.type
_entity_poly.pdbx_seq_one_letter_code
_entity_poly.pdbx_strand_id
1 'polypeptide(L)'
;MIEQRVNEFFGDAEATGFGTGWWSGVLSAFFGFLSLGGVLCLHFPQLLSSPELRPHYPMHVMRGLIQGLIVAAILFGVISSIRRKKKILAMSGMLFAIAATAFGGSSVQINQTMHNGPAIGLDWFLLDLFLMAVIYVPMERLWPQYPEQGTFRKEWTLDVVYFMSTHLPLQILSFLVLLPATQAVKYLGIPVIQGFIAHMPWLLQFFLAVVVADLAEYCIHYAFP
;
A
#
# COMPACT_ATOMS: atom_id res chain seq x y z
N MET A 1 13.88 -9.28 -20.29
CA MET A 1 12.99 -10.43 -20.56
C MET A 1 11.61 -10.28 -19.89
N ILE A 2 11.53 -9.96 -18.59
CA ILE A 2 10.23 -9.81 -17.88
C ILE A 2 9.40 -8.63 -18.43
N GLU A 3 10.01 -7.44 -18.55
CA GLU A 3 9.32 -6.24 -19.05
C GLU A 3 8.74 -6.43 -20.46
N GLN A 4 9.49 -7.10 -21.35
CA GLN A 4 9.02 -7.40 -22.69
C GLN A 4 7.76 -8.28 -22.67
N ARG A 5 7.73 -9.32 -21.84
CA ARG A 5 6.53 -10.17 -21.67
C ARG A 5 5.35 -9.40 -21.09
N VAL A 6 5.60 -8.50 -20.13
CA VAL A 6 4.56 -7.64 -19.54
C VAL A 6 3.97 -6.71 -20.60
N ASN A 7 4.81 -6.10 -21.43
CA ASN A 7 4.38 -5.23 -22.53
C ASN A 7 3.64 -6.01 -23.62
N GLU A 8 4.09 -7.22 -23.96
CA GLU A 8 3.39 -8.10 -24.90
C GLU A 8 2.01 -8.52 -24.37
N PHE A 9 1.88 -8.76 -23.06
CA PHE A 9 0.62 -9.16 -22.46
C PHE A 9 -0.35 -7.99 -22.25
N PHE A 10 0.07 -6.93 -21.55
CA PHE A 10 -0.81 -5.81 -21.19
C PHE A 10 -0.77 -4.64 -22.18
N GLY A 11 0.38 -4.37 -22.78
CA GLY A 11 0.57 -3.29 -23.74
C GLY A 11 -0.09 -3.59 -25.08
N ASP A 12 -0.31 -2.55 -25.87
CA ASP A 12 -0.65 -2.66 -27.29
C ASP A 12 0.15 -1.65 -28.11
N ALA A 13 -0.03 -1.69 -29.44
CA ALA A 13 0.62 -0.78 -30.36
C ALA A 13 -0.08 0.59 -30.47
N GLU A 14 -1.15 0.83 -29.70
CA GLU A 14 -1.89 2.09 -29.73
C GLU A 14 -1.20 3.14 -28.84
N ALA A 15 -1.46 4.42 -29.11
CA ALA A 15 -0.88 5.49 -28.32
C ALA A 15 -1.33 5.43 -26.85
N THR A 16 -0.38 5.64 -25.92
CA THR A 16 -0.60 5.62 -24.47
C THR A 16 -0.95 6.99 -23.88
N GLY A 17 -1.19 7.98 -24.74
CA GLY A 17 -1.50 9.36 -24.37
C GLY A 17 -2.83 9.52 -23.63
N PHE A 18 -3.07 10.72 -23.11
CA PHE A 18 -4.34 11.04 -22.47
C PHE A 18 -5.49 10.97 -23.49
N GLY A 19 -6.65 10.47 -23.07
CA GLY A 19 -7.84 10.33 -23.93
C GLY A 19 -7.88 9.10 -24.84
N THR A 20 -6.80 8.32 -24.95
CA THR A 20 -6.79 7.08 -25.76
C THR A 20 -7.47 5.89 -25.06
N GLY A 21 -7.74 6.02 -23.76
CA GLY A 21 -8.29 4.93 -22.93
C GLY A 21 -7.24 4.02 -22.31
N TRP A 22 -5.94 4.26 -22.57
CA TRP A 22 -4.83 3.57 -21.89
C TRP A 22 -4.87 3.82 -20.39
N TRP A 23 -4.86 5.08 -19.97
CA TRP A 23 -4.90 5.47 -18.56
C TRP A 23 -6.15 4.98 -17.84
N SER A 24 -7.31 4.98 -18.51
CA SER A 24 -8.52 4.36 -17.95
C SER A 24 -8.34 2.85 -17.74
N GLY A 25 -7.66 2.14 -18.65
CA GLY A 25 -7.36 0.72 -18.48
C GLY A 25 -6.43 0.46 -17.29
N VAL A 26 -5.36 1.26 -17.18
CA VAL A 26 -4.40 1.21 -16.06
C VAL A 26 -5.11 1.46 -14.72
N LEU A 27 -5.88 2.55 -14.61
CA LEU A 27 -6.61 2.90 -13.39
C LEU A 27 -7.66 1.84 -13.03
N SER A 28 -8.31 1.26 -14.04
CA SER A 28 -9.22 0.13 -13.85
C SER A 28 -8.52 -1.06 -13.20
N ALA A 29 -7.38 -1.51 -13.76
CA ALA A 29 -6.60 -2.61 -13.22
C ALA A 29 -6.11 -2.32 -11.79
N PHE A 30 -5.58 -1.12 -11.57
CA PHE A 30 -5.05 -0.68 -10.28
C PHE A 30 -6.11 -0.64 -9.19
N PHE A 31 -7.23 0.07 -9.42
CA PHE A 31 -8.30 0.16 -8.44
C PHE A 31 -9.04 -1.16 -8.24
N GLY A 32 -9.16 -1.98 -9.29
CA GLY A 32 -9.68 -3.34 -9.19
C GLY A 32 -8.84 -4.18 -8.23
N PHE A 33 -7.53 -4.21 -8.43
CA PHE A 33 -6.59 -4.92 -7.54
C PHE A 33 -6.68 -4.43 -6.09
N LEU A 34 -6.63 -3.12 -5.86
CA LEU A 34 -6.74 -2.54 -4.51
C LEU A 34 -8.08 -2.89 -3.85
N SER A 35 -9.18 -2.83 -4.60
CA SER A 35 -10.50 -3.14 -4.07
C SER A 35 -10.63 -4.60 -3.62
N LEU A 36 -10.14 -5.55 -4.43
CA LEU A 36 -10.14 -6.95 -4.07
C LEU A 36 -9.27 -7.21 -2.85
N GLY A 37 -8.06 -6.64 -2.83
CA GLY A 37 -7.17 -6.71 -1.67
C GLY A 37 -7.81 -6.16 -0.40
N GLY A 38 -8.47 -5.00 -0.47
CA GLY A 38 -9.18 -4.40 0.66
C GLY A 38 -10.33 -5.28 1.16
N VAL A 39 -11.11 -5.89 0.27
CA VAL A 39 -12.19 -6.83 0.64
C VAL A 39 -11.61 -8.08 1.31
N LEU A 40 -10.48 -8.62 0.81
CA LEU A 40 -9.80 -9.73 1.45
C LEU A 40 -9.31 -9.36 2.86
N CYS A 41 -8.80 -8.14 3.06
CA CYS A 41 -8.45 -7.65 4.40
C CYS A 41 -9.66 -7.61 5.35
N LEU A 42 -10.87 -7.32 4.86
CA LEU A 42 -12.09 -7.38 5.68
C LEU A 42 -12.52 -8.80 6.03
N HIS A 43 -12.27 -9.78 5.15
CA HIS A 43 -12.56 -11.20 5.39
C HIS A 43 -11.56 -11.87 6.34
N PHE A 44 -10.27 -11.53 6.19
CA PHE A 44 -9.19 -12.14 6.97
C PHE A 44 -8.39 -11.09 7.75
N PRO A 45 -9.02 -10.23 8.58
CA PRO A 45 -8.32 -9.10 9.17
C PRO A 45 -7.24 -9.55 10.15
N GLN A 46 -7.35 -10.73 10.75
CA GLN A 46 -6.32 -11.26 11.67
C GLN A 46 -5.00 -11.56 10.94
N LEU A 47 -5.07 -12.00 9.69
CA LEU A 47 -3.90 -12.41 8.90
C LEU A 47 -3.40 -11.27 8.00
N LEU A 48 -4.32 -10.53 7.41
CA LEU A 48 -4.02 -9.55 6.35
C LEU A 48 -3.95 -8.12 6.85
N SER A 49 -4.46 -7.82 8.05
CA SER A 49 -4.43 -6.46 8.59
C SER A 49 -3.48 -6.31 9.77
N SER A 50 -2.65 -5.27 9.75
CA SER A 50 -1.69 -4.95 10.82
C SER A 50 -2.41 -4.65 12.15
N PRO A 51 -2.16 -5.41 13.23
CA PRO A 51 -2.79 -5.22 14.53
C PRO A 51 -2.62 -3.82 15.12
N GLU A 52 -1.48 -3.19 14.86
CA GLU A 52 -1.11 -1.88 15.37
C GLU A 52 -1.84 -0.74 14.64
N LEU A 53 -2.12 -0.92 13.34
CA LEU A 53 -2.74 0.11 12.51
C LEU A 53 -4.27 0.01 12.47
N ARG A 54 -4.80 -1.20 12.60
CA ARG A 54 -6.25 -1.47 12.57
C ARG A 54 -7.08 -0.56 13.51
N PRO A 55 -6.67 -0.26 14.76
CA PRO A 55 -7.41 0.63 15.65
C PRO A 55 -7.50 2.07 15.12
N HIS A 56 -6.56 2.48 14.28
CA HIS A 56 -6.47 3.81 13.70
C HIS A 56 -7.23 3.94 12.37
N TYR A 57 -7.80 2.85 11.86
CA TYR A 57 -8.56 2.87 10.62
C TYR A 57 -10.04 3.15 10.88
N PRO A 58 -10.54 4.37 10.59
CA PRO A 58 -11.97 4.64 10.66
C PRO A 58 -12.70 3.78 9.63
N MET A 59 -13.46 2.79 10.11
CA MET A 59 -14.08 1.77 9.28
C MET A 59 -15.02 2.35 8.22
N HIS A 60 -15.72 3.46 8.53
CA HIS A 60 -16.58 4.14 7.56
C HIS A 60 -15.78 4.70 6.37
N VAL A 61 -14.57 5.23 6.61
CA VAL A 61 -13.67 5.72 5.56
C VAL A 61 -13.14 4.56 4.75
N MET A 62 -12.68 3.47 5.39
CA MET A 62 -12.14 2.31 4.68
C MET A 62 -13.20 1.66 3.78
N ARG A 63 -14.43 1.51 4.27
CA ARG A 63 -15.55 0.99 3.47
C ARG A 63 -15.90 1.93 2.32
N GLY A 64 -15.95 3.23 2.58
CA GLY A 64 -16.16 4.25 1.54
C GLY A 64 -15.07 4.23 0.47
N LEU A 65 -13.81 4.07 0.87
CA LEU A 65 -12.66 3.96 -0.03
C LEU A 65 -12.76 2.70 -0.89
N ILE A 66 -12.99 1.53 -0.29
CA ILE A 66 -13.19 0.26 -1.02
C ILE A 66 -14.33 0.41 -2.04
N GLN A 67 -15.47 0.97 -1.62
CA GLN A 67 -16.61 1.18 -2.52
C GLN A 67 -16.27 2.13 -3.67
N GLY A 68 -15.59 3.24 -3.37
CA GLY A 68 -15.13 4.20 -4.36
C GLY A 68 -14.18 3.58 -5.37
N LEU A 69 -13.23 2.75 -4.92
CA LEU A 69 -12.30 2.02 -5.77
C LEU A 69 -13.00 1.00 -6.66
N ILE A 70 -13.98 0.25 -6.16
CA ILE A 70 -14.80 -0.68 -6.97
C ILE A 70 -15.51 0.08 -8.09
N VAL A 71 -16.21 1.17 -7.74
CA VAL A 71 -16.95 1.97 -8.72
C VAL A 71 -16.00 2.59 -9.74
N ALA A 72 -14.90 3.18 -9.30
CA ALA A 72 -13.89 3.77 -10.17
C ALA A 72 -13.30 2.73 -11.12
N ALA A 73 -12.96 1.52 -10.62
CA ALA A 73 -12.43 0.44 -11.43
C ALA A 73 -13.39 0.05 -12.56
N ILE A 74 -14.68 -0.10 -12.25
CA ILE A 74 -15.71 -0.42 -13.24
C ILE A 74 -15.87 0.71 -14.26
N LEU A 75 -15.99 1.96 -13.81
CA LEU A 75 -16.16 3.11 -14.71
C LEU A 75 -14.99 3.26 -15.66
N PHE A 76 -13.75 3.24 -15.15
CA PHE A 76 -12.56 3.34 -15.99
C PHE A 76 -12.38 2.12 -16.89
N GLY A 77 -12.77 0.93 -16.43
CA GLY A 77 -12.76 -0.29 -17.24
C GLY A 77 -13.73 -0.23 -18.41
N VAL A 78 -14.94 0.30 -18.20
CA VAL A 78 -15.92 0.52 -19.28
C VAL A 78 -15.38 1.54 -20.28
N ILE A 79 -14.88 2.69 -19.82
CA ILE A 79 -14.31 3.73 -20.68
C ILE A 79 -13.18 3.15 -21.54
N SER A 80 -12.23 2.44 -20.93
CA SER A 80 -11.11 1.82 -21.65
C SER A 80 -11.59 0.76 -22.65
N SER A 81 -12.56 -0.08 -22.27
CA SER A 81 -13.13 -1.13 -23.15
C SER A 81 -13.85 -0.58 -24.38
N ILE A 82 -14.37 0.64 -24.32
CA ILE A 82 -14.98 1.34 -25.47
C ILE A 82 -13.89 1.92 -26.36
N ARG A 83 -12.84 2.52 -25.77
CA ARG A 83 -11.83 3.27 -26.53
C ARG A 83 -10.70 2.43 -27.11
N ARG A 84 -10.46 1.22 -26.58
CA ARG A 84 -9.28 0.39 -26.90
C ARG A 84 -9.66 -0.91 -27.60
N LYS A 85 -8.84 -1.34 -28.57
CA LYS A 85 -8.97 -2.68 -29.18
C LYS A 85 -8.52 -3.78 -28.23
N LYS A 86 -7.37 -3.61 -27.57
CA LYS A 86 -6.86 -4.57 -26.58
C LYS A 86 -7.35 -4.21 -25.17
N LYS A 87 -8.28 -5.02 -24.66
CA LYS A 87 -9.06 -4.73 -23.45
C LYS A 87 -8.56 -5.44 -22.19
N ILE A 88 -7.37 -6.04 -22.22
CA ILE A 88 -6.88 -6.89 -21.13
C ILE A 88 -6.81 -6.13 -19.80
N LEU A 89 -6.25 -4.92 -19.79
CA LEU A 89 -6.19 -4.05 -18.59
C LEU A 89 -7.59 -3.69 -18.06
N ALA A 90 -8.50 -3.37 -18.96
CA ALA A 90 -9.87 -3.01 -18.60
C ALA A 90 -10.63 -4.21 -18.02
N MET A 91 -10.53 -5.37 -18.69
CA MET A 91 -11.17 -6.62 -18.30
C MET A 91 -10.60 -7.14 -16.97
N SER A 92 -9.29 -7.07 -16.74
CA SER A 92 -8.70 -7.52 -15.48
C SER A 92 -9.14 -6.65 -14.31
N GLY A 93 -9.14 -5.32 -14.47
CA GLY A 93 -9.63 -4.41 -13.44
C GLY A 93 -11.10 -4.61 -13.10
N MET A 94 -11.95 -4.72 -14.11
CA MET A 94 -13.37 -5.01 -13.90
C MET A 94 -13.59 -6.39 -13.26
N LEU A 95 -12.82 -7.41 -13.66
CA LEU A 95 -12.90 -8.74 -13.06
C LEU A 95 -12.55 -8.68 -11.57
N PHE A 96 -11.48 -7.98 -11.18
CA PHE A 96 -11.14 -7.82 -9.77
C PHE A 96 -12.21 -7.04 -9.00
N ALA A 97 -12.76 -5.97 -9.57
CA ALA A 97 -13.84 -5.20 -8.94
C ALA A 97 -15.14 -6.01 -8.77
N ILE A 98 -15.49 -6.81 -9.78
CA ILE A 98 -16.64 -7.73 -9.71
C ILE A 98 -16.38 -8.81 -8.66
N ALA A 99 -15.18 -9.40 -8.61
CA ALA A 99 -14.82 -10.37 -7.58
C ALA A 99 -14.90 -9.75 -6.17
N ALA A 100 -14.37 -8.54 -6.00
CA ALA A 100 -14.46 -7.79 -4.74
C ALA A 100 -15.92 -7.59 -4.32
N THR A 101 -16.79 -7.21 -5.26
CA THR A 101 -18.23 -7.05 -5.02
C THR A 101 -18.91 -8.39 -4.68
N ALA A 102 -18.59 -9.46 -5.41
CA ALA A 102 -19.13 -10.79 -5.18
C ALA A 102 -18.74 -11.35 -3.80
N PHE A 103 -17.56 -11.00 -3.31
CA PHE A 103 -17.12 -11.30 -1.94
C PHE A 103 -17.74 -10.36 -0.88
N GLY A 104 -18.71 -9.52 -1.23
CA GLY A 104 -19.44 -8.65 -0.29
C GLY A 104 -18.99 -7.19 -0.27
N GLY A 105 -17.95 -6.83 -1.04
CA GLY A 105 -17.50 -5.46 -1.23
C GLY A 105 -17.21 -4.72 0.06
N SER A 106 -17.64 -3.46 0.13
CA SER A 106 -17.49 -2.62 1.32
C SER A 106 -18.37 -3.05 2.51
N SER A 107 -19.26 -4.04 2.34
CA SER A 107 -20.24 -4.44 3.36
C SER A 107 -19.83 -5.67 4.18
N VAL A 108 -18.67 -6.28 3.89
CA VAL A 108 -18.16 -7.46 4.61
C VAL A 108 -18.15 -7.22 6.13
N GLN A 109 -18.75 -8.13 6.89
CA GLN A 109 -18.83 -8.02 8.34
C GLN A 109 -17.58 -8.63 8.98
N ILE A 110 -16.97 -7.92 9.92
CA ILE A 110 -15.83 -8.43 10.69
C ILE A 110 -16.40 -9.14 11.91
N ASN A 111 -16.63 -10.45 11.78
CA ASN A 111 -17.33 -11.26 12.80
C ASN A 111 -16.39 -11.96 13.81
N GLN A 112 -15.11 -11.58 13.84
CA GLN A 112 -14.09 -12.22 14.67
C GLN A 112 -13.60 -11.28 15.77
N THR A 113 -13.41 -11.84 16.96
CA THR A 113 -12.70 -11.17 18.04
C THR A 113 -11.22 -11.14 17.70
N MET A 114 -10.66 -9.94 17.61
CA MET A 114 -9.28 -9.75 17.19
C MET A 114 -8.34 -10.01 18.35
N HIS A 115 -7.25 -10.73 18.09
CA HIS A 115 -6.22 -11.01 19.08
C HIS A 115 -4.87 -10.45 18.60
N ASN A 116 -3.97 -10.20 19.54
CA ASN A 116 -2.59 -9.82 19.20
C ASN A 116 -1.88 -11.06 18.65
N GLY A 117 -1.44 -11.00 17.40
CA GLY A 117 -0.80 -12.10 16.71
C GLY A 117 -0.15 -11.63 15.41
N PRO A 118 0.67 -12.48 14.77
CA PRO A 118 1.35 -12.11 13.53
C PRO A 118 0.34 -11.85 12.42
N ALA A 119 0.55 -10.75 11.71
CA ALA A 119 -0.15 -10.40 10.48
C ALA A 119 0.85 -10.02 9.40
N ILE A 120 0.45 -10.23 8.15
CA ILE A 120 1.26 -9.91 6.97
C ILE A 120 1.29 -8.40 6.70
N GLY A 121 0.22 -7.67 7.06
CA GLY A 121 0.12 -6.21 6.86
C GLY A 121 -0.27 -5.78 5.44
N LEU A 122 -1.02 -6.63 4.74
CA LEU A 122 -1.51 -6.35 3.38
C LEU A 122 -2.34 -5.05 3.33
N ASP A 123 -3.10 -4.72 4.37
CA ASP A 123 -3.84 -3.46 4.46
C ASP A 123 -2.92 -2.23 4.33
N TRP A 124 -1.83 -2.19 5.10
CA TRP A 124 -0.86 -1.12 5.04
C TRP A 124 -0.14 -1.10 3.69
N PHE A 125 0.25 -2.27 3.18
CA PHE A 125 0.83 -2.38 1.85
C PHE A 125 -0.06 -1.78 0.75
N LEU A 126 -1.37 -2.07 0.77
CA LEU A 126 -2.32 -1.55 -0.21
C LEU A 126 -2.53 -0.05 -0.07
N LEU A 127 -2.62 0.45 1.16
CA LEU A 127 -2.74 1.88 1.45
C LEU A 127 -1.49 2.64 1.03
N ASP A 128 -0.31 2.09 1.31
CA ASP A 128 0.96 2.67 0.93
C ASP A 128 1.12 2.70 -0.60
N LEU A 129 0.85 1.59 -1.28
CA LEU A 129 0.84 1.55 -2.75
C LEU A 129 -0.13 2.58 -3.35
N PHE A 130 -1.34 2.71 -2.78
CA PHE A 130 -2.32 3.69 -3.20
C PHE A 130 -1.83 5.12 -2.97
N LEU A 131 -1.32 5.42 -1.78
CA LEU A 131 -0.86 6.74 -1.39
C LEU A 131 0.36 7.17 -2.23
N MET A 132 1.33 6.28 -2.41
CA MET A 132 2.50 6.51 -3.25
C MET A 132 2.09 6.80 -4.69
N ALA A 133 1.15 6.04 -5.25
CA ALA A 133 0.64 6.31 -6.59
C ALA A 133 -0.08 7.67 -6.68
N VAL A 134 -0.97 7.98 -5.72
CA VAL A 134 -1.73 9.24 -5.70
C VAL A 134 -0.87 10.48 -5.47
N ILE A 135 0.25 10.34 -4.75
CA ILE A 135 1.19 11.45 -4.53
C ILE A 135 2.17 11.56 -5.70
N TYR A 136 2.92 10.50 -6.00
CA TYR A 136 4.07 10.59 -6.89
C TYR A 136 3.69 10.59 -8.36
N VAL A 137 2.65 9.85 -8.79
CA VAL A 137 2.27 9.85 -10.20
C VAL A 137 1.80 11.25 -10.65
N PRO A 138 0.90 11.95 -9.93
CA PRO A 138 0.55 13.32 -10.29
C PRO A 138 1.73 14.28 -10.15
N MET A 139 2.55 14.15 -9.11
CA MET A 139 3.73 15.01 -8.94
C MET A 139 4.69 14.90 -10.13
N GLU A 140 5.00 13.68 -10.57
CA GLU A 140 5.86 13.43 -11.74
C GLU A 140 5.24 13.97 -13.03
N ARG A 141 3.91 13.99 -13.14
CA ARG A 141 3.22 14.49 -14.34
C ARG A 141 2.96 15.99 -14.34
N LEU A 142 2.83 16.64 -13.18
CA LEU A 142 2.60 18.08 -13.05
C LEU A 142 3.91 18.88 -13.02
N TRP A 143 4.96 18.33 -12.39
CA TRP A 143 6.30 18.94 -12.32
C TRP A 143 7.39 17.97 -12.79
N PRO A 144 7.37 17.54 -14.07
CA PRO A 144 8.37 16.61 -14.58
C PRO A 144 9.74 17.27 -14.68
N GLN A 145 10.76 16.65 -14.08
CA GLN A 145 12.15 17.00 -14.36
C GLN A 145 12.56 16.58 -15.79
N TYR A 146 11.97 15.50 -16.30
CA TYR A 146 12.16 14.99 -17.66
C TYR A 146 10.80 14.90 -18.39
N PRO A 147 10.37 15.95 -19.11
CA PRO A 147 9.01 16.03 -19.69
C PRO A 147 8.66 14.93 -20.69
N GLU A 148 9.66 14.44 -21.42
CA GLU A 148 9.52 13.36 -22.41
C GLU A 148 9.35 11.97 -21.76
N GLN A 149 9.59 11.86 -20.46
CA GLN A 149 9.44 10.62 -19.72
C GLN A 149 7.98 10.42 -19.30
N GLY A 150 7.37 9.34 -19.77
CA GLY A 150 6.05 8.90 -19.31
C GLY A 150 6.12 8.13 -17.99
N THR A 151 4.99 7.98 -17.29
CA THR A 151 4.91 7.26 -16.01
C THR A 151 5.37 5.80 -16.13
N PHE A 152 5.01 5.12 -17.22
CA PHE A 152 5.47 3.76 -17.51
C PHE A 152 6.72 3.80 -18.39
N ARG A 153 7.77 4.46 -17.89
CA ARG A 153 9.06 4.54 -18.59
C ARG A 153 9.71 3.17 -18.74
N LYS A 154 10.81 3.14 -19.51
CA LYS A 154 11.67 1.96 -19.56
C LYS A 154 12.07 1.56 -18.13
N GLU A 155 11.95 0.27 -17.85
CA GLU A 155 12.23 -0.34 -16.55
C GLU A 155 11.23 0.00 -15.45
N TRP A 156 10.01 0.47 -15.76
CA TRP A 156 8.98 0.68 -14.73
C TRP A 156 8.66 -0.60 -13.93
N THR A 157 8.83 -1.78 -14.55
CA THR A 157 8.67 -3.06 -13.84
C THR A 157 9.72 -3.24 -12.75
N LEU A 158 10.91 -2.65 -12.92
CA LEU A 158 11.94 -2.65 -11.90
C LEU A 158 11.48 -1.84 -10.68
N ASP A 159 10.79 -0.71 -10.90
CA ASP A 159 10.23 0.11 -9.83
C ASP A 159 9.19 -0.69 -9.01
N VAL A 160 8.32 -1.45 -9.67
CA VAL A 160 7.36 -2.35 -9.00
C VAL A 160 8.08 -3.44 -8.22
N VAL A 161 9.10 -4.08 -8.82
CA VAL A 161 9.90 -5.12 -8.14
C VAL A 161 10.60 -4.56 -6.93
N TYR A 162 11.19 -3.36 -7.02
CA TYR A 162 11.80 -2.66 -5.89
C TYR A 162 10.77 -2.32 -4.82
N PHE A 163 9.59 -1.83 -5.20
CA PHE A 163 8.53 -1.55 -4.25
C PHE A 163 8.11 -2.83 -3.50
N MET A 164 7.89 -3.95 -4.20
CA MET A 164 7.60 -5.25 -3.58
C MET A 164 8.72 -5.72 -2.65
N SER A 165 9.97 -5.67 -3.12
CA SER A 165 11.14 -6.22 -2.41
C SER A 165 11.57 -5.40 -1.21
N THR A 166 11.15 -4.13 -1.14
CA THR A 166 11.41 -3.27 0.01
C THR A 166 10.23 -3.28 0.98
N HIS A 167 9.01 -3.05 0.51
CA HIS A 167 7.86 -2.80 1.40
C HIS A 167 7.33 -4.07 2.06
N LEU A 168 7.32 -5.22 1.38
CA LEU A 168 6.89 -6.48 1.99
C LEU A 168 7.90 -6.97 3.05
N PRO A 169 9.23 -7.03 2.78
CA PRO A 169 10.19 -7.39 3.80
C PRO A 169 10.29 -6.37 4.93
N LEU A 170 10.15 -5.06 4.66
CA LEU A 170 10.12 -4.04 5.71
C LEU A 170 8.94 -4.23 6.66
N GLN A 171 7.77 -4.68 6.18
CA GLN A 171 6.64 -5.00 7.05
C GLN A 171 6.96 -6.19 7.97
N ILE A 172 7.54 -7.25 7.43
CA ILE A 172 7.96 -8.42 8.22
C ILE A 172 9.05 -8.04 9.21
N LEU A 173 10.05 -7.27 8.78
CA LEU A 173 11.16 -6.83 9.61
C LEU A 173 10.69 -5.90 10.73
N SER A 174 9.78 -4.97 10.42
CA SER A 174 9.19 -4.07 11.42
C SER A 174 8.51 -4.87 12.52
N PHE A 175 7.76 -5.92 12.18
CA PHE A 175 7.17 -6.82 13.17
C PHE A 175 8.23 -7.57 14.00
N LEU A 176 9.27 -8.11 13.34
CA LEU A 176 10.36 -8.83 14.00
C LEU A 176 11.18 -7.95 14.94
N VAL A 177 11.25 -6.64 14.70
CA VAL A 177 11.95 -5.67 15.56
C VAL A 177 11.02 -5.11 16.64
N LEU A 178 9.80 -4.72 16.27
CA LEU A 178 8.87 -4.03 17.17
C LEU A 178 8.30 -4.94 18.26
N LEU A 179 8.00 -6.20 17.93
CA LEU A 179 7.49 -7.15 18.94
C LEU A 179 8.46 -7.40 20.10
N PRO A 180 9.73 -7.82 19.87
CA PRO A 180 10.65 -8.03 20.97
C PRO A 180 10.94 -6.72 21.71
N ALA A 181 11.01 -5.57 21.00
CA ALA A 181 11.17 -4.28 21.65
C ALA A 181 10.02 -3.95 22.61
N THR A 182 8.76 -4.07 22.17
CA THR A 182 7.58 -3.81 23.00
C THR A 182 7.42 -4.81 24.14
N GLN A 183 7.81 -6.08 23.93
CA GLN A 183 7.83 -7.07 24.99
C GLN A 183 8.95 -6.81 25.99
N ALA A 184 10.13 -6.37 25.55
CA ALA A 184 11.26 -6.01 26.41
C ALA A 184 10.92 -4.81 27.28
N VAL A 185 10.15 -3.83 26.78
CA VAL A 185 9.67 -2.68 27.57
C VAL A 185 8.88 -3.11 28.80
N LYS A 186 8.16 -4.24 28.78
CA LYS A 186 7.44 -4.75 29.97
C LYS A 186 8.39 -5.12 31.12
N TYR A 187 9.62 -5.51 30.80
CA TYR A 187 10.60 -5.97 31.77
C TYR A 187 11.69 -4.94 32.07
N LEU A 188 12.06 -4.14 31.06
CA LEU A 188 13.15 -3.16 31.11
C LEU A 188 12.65 -1.72 31.29
N GLY A 189 11.35 -1.47 31.14
CA GLY A 189 10.75 -0.15 31.26
C GLY A 189 10.84 0.38 32.68
N ILE A 190 11.33 1.61 32.83
CA ILE A 190 11.36 2.32 34.12
C ILE A 190 10.14 3.26 34.18
N PRO A 191 9.12 2.97 35.02
CA PRO A 191 7.84 3.68 34.99
C PRO A 191 7.96 5.20 35.19
N VAL A 192 8.88 5.62 36.06
CA VAL A 192 9.12 7.05 36.33
C VAL A 192 9.63 7.78 35.08
N ILE A 193 10.54 7.15 34.33
CA ILE A 193 11.10 7.72 33.09
C ILE A 193 10.02 7.75 32.00
N GLN A 194 9.25 6.67 31.85
CA GLN A 194 8.15 6.62 30.89
C GLN A 194 7.10 7.70 31.18
N GLY A 195 6.72 7.85 32.44
CA GLY A 195 5.82 8.91 32.89
C GLY A 195 6.38 10.29 32.56
N PHE A 196 7.64 10.56 32.88
CA PHE A 196 8.27 11.84 32.57
C PHE A 196 8.27 12.16 31.07
N ILE A 197 8.66 11.20 30.22
CA ILE A 197 8.67 11.36 28.75
C ILE A 197 7.26 11.58 28.22
N ALA A 198 6.27 10.82 28.69
CA ALA A 198 4.88 10.91 28.22
C ALA A 198 4.24 12.29 28.47
N HIS A 199 4.70 13.03 29.49
CA HIS A 199 4.23 14.39 29.78
C HIS A 199 4.96 15.48 28.98
N MET A 200 6.01 15.14 28.23
CA MET A 200 6.71 16.12 27.40
C MET A 200 5.86 16.52 26.18
N PRO A 201 6.02 17.74 25.64
CA PRO A 201 5.52 18.11 24.33
C PRO A 201 5.97 17.12 23.25
N TRP A 202 5.08 16.74 22.34
CA TRP A 202 5.34 15.73 21.32
C TRP A 202 6.59 16.01 20.47
N LEU A 203 6.89 17.28 20.19
CA LEU A 203 8.10 17.70 19.47
C LEU A 203 9.38 17.29 20.20
N LEU A 204 9.41 17.46 21.53
CA LEU A 204 10.55 17.06 22.34
C LEU A 204 10.68 15.54 22.41
N GLN A 205 9.57 14.82 22.51
CA GLN A 205 9.56 13.35 22.44
C GLN A 205 10.14 12.87 21.10
N PHE A 206 9.75 13.50 19.99
CA PHE A 206 10.25 13.19 18.66
C PHE A 206 11.78 13.38 18.56
N PHE A 207 12.30 14.54 18.95
CA PHE A 207 13.75 14.78 18.89
C PHE A 207 14.53 13.85 19.82
N LEU A 208 14.00 13.57 21.02
CA LEU A 208 14.62 12.62 21.94
C LEU A 208 14.65 11.21 21.34
N ALA A 209 13.56 10.78 20.68
CA ALA A 209 13.51 9.49 20.02
C ALA A 209 14.55 9.38 18.91
N VAL A 210 14.74 10.42 18.09
CA VAL A 210 15.78 10.48 17.05
C VAL A 210 17.18 10.33 17.68
N VAL A 211 17.49 11.13 18.70
CA VAL A 211 18.80 11.09 19.37
C VAL A 211 19.10 9.71 19.97
N VAL A 212 18.10 9.10 20.62
CA VAL A 212 18.25 7.76 21.22
C VAL A 212 18.41 6.69 20.14
N ALA A 213 17.67 6.78 19.04
CA ALA A 213 17.79 5.86 17.91
C ALA A 213 19.20 5.94 17.29
N ASP A 214 19.68 7.13 16.97
CA ASP A 214 21.01 7.35 16.37
C ASP A 214 22.13 6.86 17.29
N LEU A 215 22.03 7.13 18.60
CA LEU A 215 23.02 6.67 19.56
C LEU A 215 23.02 5.13 19.67
N ALA A 216 21.84 4.50 19.67
CA ALA A 216 21.73 3.05 19.71
C ALA A 216 22.29 2.40 18.44
N GLU A 217 21.98 2.96 17.26
CA GLU A 217 22.53 2.52 15.98
C GLU A 217 24.06 2.64 15.98
N TYR A 218 24.60 3.79 16.39
CA TYR A 218 26.05 4.00 16.53
C TYR A 218 26.69 2.98 17.48
N CYS A 219 26.10 2.75 18.66
CA CYS A 219 26.63 1.80 19.64
C CYS A 219 26.64 0.37 19.11
N ILE A 220 25.61 -0.05 18.38
CA ILE A 220 25.54 -1.38 17.76
C ILE A 220 26.61 -1.51 16.68
N HIS A 221 26.74 -0.53 15.79
CA HIS A 221 27.79 -0.51 14.76
C HIS A 221 29.20 -0.52 15.37
N TYR A 222 29.40 0.19 16.48
CA TYR A 222 30.67 0.18 17.19
C TYR A 222 30.97 -1.17 17.84
N ALA A 223 29.95 -1.84 18.40
CA ALA A 223 30.10 -3.12 19.08
C ALA A 223 30.28 -4.32 18.12
N PHE A 224 29.76 -4.22 16.90
CA PHE A 224 29.82 -5.27 15.87
C PHE A 224 30.41 -4.73 14.55
N PRO A 225 31.76 -4.66 14.45
CA PRO A 225 32.46 -4.19 13.26
C PRO A 225 32.45 -5.19 12.10
#